data_AF-M0QE66-F1
#
_entry.id   AF-M0QE66-F1
#
_cell.length_a   1.000
_cell.length_b   1.000
_cell.length_c   1.000
_cell.angle_alpha   90.00
_cell.angle_beta   90.00
_cell.angle_gamma   90.00
#
_symmetry.space_group_name_H-M   'P 1'
#
loop_
_entity.id
_entity.type
_entity.pdbx_description
1 polymer ?
#
loop_
_entity_poly.entity_id
_entity_poly.type
_entity_poly.pdbx_seq_one_letter_code
_entity_poly.pdbx_strand_id
1 'polypeptide(L)'
;MSTEPRSDDPGLDPEFNRLDCSAVIADVWLLLDNECDPGARSRLQAHLDGCPSCLAHYGIEQQLKALVNRKCGGDQAPEGLRERLRVEIRKTVIVSETTYRETRGQD
;
A
#
# COMPACT_ATOMS: atom_id res chain seq x y z
N MET A 1 8.49 1.29 53.95
CA MET A 1 9.61 1.30 52.98
C MET A 1 9.01 0.94 51.64
N SER A 2 8.60 1.97 50.90
CA SER A 2 7.93 1.85 49.61
C SER A 2 9.00 1.75 48.53
N THR A 3 9.07 0.63 47.83
CA THR A 3 9.87 0.52 46.60
C THR A 3 9.02 1.05 45.46
N GLU A 4 9.31 2.26 45.02
CA GLU A 4 8.70 2.85 43.83
C GLU A 4 9.22 2.15 42.56
N PRO A 5 8.36 1.87 41.56
CA PRO A 5 8.79 1.28 40.31
C PRO A 5 9.58 2.30 39.48
N ARG A 6 10.64 1.82 38.83
CA ARG A 6 11.61 2.62 38.07
C ARG A 6 11.04 3.12 36.74
N SER A 7 11.41 4.35 36.40
CA SER A 7 10.89 5.23 35.34
C SER A 7 11.41 4.94 33.92
N ASP A 8 12.02 3.78 33.65
CA ASP A 8 12.70 3.50 32.37
C ASP A 8 12.14 2.25 31.69
N ASP A 9 10.84 2.27 31.37
CA ASP A 9 10.27 1.36 30.36
C ASP A 9 9.92 2.20 29.13
N PRO A 10 10.58 2.03 27.97
CA PRO A 10 10.13 2.59 26.71
C PRO A 10 8.92 1.78 26.22
N GLY A 11 7.86 1.84 27.02
CA GLY A 11 6.56 1.28 26.70
C GLY A 11 6.04 1.96 25.44
N LEU A 12 5.93 1.18 24.37
CA LEU A 12 5.19 1.52 23.17
C LEU A 12 3.83 2.09 23.55
N ASP A 13 3.69 3.41 23.45
CA ASP A 13 2.44 4.10 23.64
C ASP A 13 1.44 3.59 22.57
N PRO A 14 0.32 2.94 22.96
CA PRO A 14 -0.70 2.47 22.04
C PRO A 14 -1.35 3.62 21.23
N GLU A 15 -1.23 4.86 21.71
CA GLU A 15 -1.71 6.05 21.01
C GLU A 15 -0.81 6.41 19.82
N PHE A 16 0.50 6.16 19.91
CA PHE A 16 1.46 6.42 18.83
C PHE A 16 1.22 5.58 17.57
N ASN A 17 0.49 4.47 17.71
CA ASN A 17 0.17 3.54 16.62
C ASN A 17 -1.24 3.75 16.04
N ARG A 18 -2.06 4.65 16.62
CA ARG A 18 -3.34 5.08 16.06
C ARG A 18 -3.11 6.39 15.32
N LEU A 19 -3.05 6.31 13.99
CA LEU A 19 -3.05 7.51 13.16
C LEU A 19 -4.32 8.33 13.45
N ASP A 20 -4.15 9.64 13.67
CA ASP A 20 -5.29 10.54 13.71
C ASP A 20 -5.90 10.70 12.31
N CYS A 21 -7.15 11.15 12.25
CA CYS A 21 -7.86 11.30 10.98
C CYS A 21 -7.13 12.27 10.03
N SER A 22 -6.51 13.33 10.56
CA SER A 22 -5.77 14.30 9.74
C SER A 22 -4.57 13.70 9.03
N ALA A 23 -3.78 12.87 9.72
CA ALA A 23 -2.64 12.17 9.15
C ALA A 23 -3.08 11.18 8.06
N VAL A 24 -4.18 10.46 8.29
CA VAL A 24 -4.74 9.52 7.29
C VAL A 24 -5.20 10.25 6.03
N ILE A 25 -5.88 11.39 6.18
CA ILE A 25 -6.36 12.18 5.05
C ILE A 25 -5.19 12.84 4.31
N ALA A 26 -4.13 13.26 5.00
CA ALA A 26 -2.94 13.81 4.37
C ALA A 26 -2.25 12.79 3.43
N ASP A 27 -2.23 11.51 3.84
CA ASP A 27 -1.55 10.44 3.11
C ASP A 27 -2.48 9.62 2.18
N VAL A 28 -3.76 10.00 2.09
CA VAL A 28 -4.78 9.23 1.33
C VAL A 28 -4.41 9.09 -0.16
N TRP A 29 -3.77 10.11 -0.73
CA TRP A 29 -3.31 10.10 -2.12
C TRP A 29 -2.14 9.15 -2.34
N LEU A 30 -1.18 9.11 -1.41
CA LEU A 30 -0.08 8.14 -1.46
C LEU A 30 -0.60 6.70 -1.44
N LEU A 31 -1.64 6.45 -0.64
CA LEU A 31 -2.32 5.15 -0.62
C LEU A 31 -2.99 4.85 -1.96
N LEU A 32 -3.74 5.81 -2.52
CA LEU A 32 -4.43 5.67 -3.81
C LEU A 32 -3.47 5.50 -4.99
N ASP A 33 -2.29 6.12 -4.95
CA ASP A 33 -1.22 6.02 -5.98
C ASP A 33 -0.33 4.79 -5.79
N ASN A 34 -0.57 4.00 -4.73
CA ASN A 34 0.24 2.85 -4.37
C ASN A 34 1.70 3.20 -4.04
N GLU A 35 1.95 4.43 -3.58
CA GLU A 35 3.26 4.98 -3.24
C GLU A 35 3.62 4.83 -1.76
N CYS A 36 2.71 4.30 -0.94
CA CYS A 36 3.02 3.94 0.45
C CYS A 36 3.97 2.74 0.53
N ASP A 37 4.88 2.77 1.50
CA ASP A 37 5.57 1.57 1.96
C ASP A 37 4.57 0.58 2.60
N PRO A 38 4.94 -0.71 2.76
CA PRO A 38 4.04 -1.72 3.30
C PRO A 38 3.51 -1.41 4.71
N GLY A 39 4.34 -0.81 5.57
CA GLY A 39 3.98 -0.46 6.94
C GLY A 39 3.00 0.72 6.99
N ALA A 40 3.26 1.78 6.22
CA ALA A 40 2.33 2.89 6.07
C ALA A 40 0.98 2.44 5.52
N ARG A 41 0.98 1.60 4.47
CA ARG A 41 -0.25 1.03 3.90
C ARG A 41 -1.05 0.25 4.93
N SER A 42 -0.41 -0.59 5.74
CA SER A 42 -1.08 -1.37 6.78
C SER A 42 -1.73 -0.48 7.85
N ARG A 43 -1.05 0.58 8.30
CA ARG A 43 -1.57 1.49 9.32
C ARG A 43 -2.74 2.34 8.79
N LEU A 44 -2.62 2.85 7.57
CA LEU A 44 -3.69 3.60 6.91
C LEU A 44 -4.93 2.72 6.70
N GLN A 45 -4.75 1.49 6.21
CA GLN A 45 -5.87 0.56 6.00
C GLN A 45 -6.57 0.23 7.32
N ALA A 46 -5.81 -0.07 8.38
CA ALA A 46 -6.38 -0.35 9.69
C ALA A 46 -7.22 0.83 10.24
N HIS A 47 -6.81 2.07 9.99
CA HIS A 47 -7.62 3.23 10.35
C HIS A 47 -8.89 3.34 9.49
N LEU A 48 -8.79 3.18 8.16
CA LEU A 48 -9.94 3.25 7.26
C LEU A 48 -11.00 2.19 7.60
N ASP A 49 -10.57 0.98 7.98
CA ASP A 49 -11.46 -0.11 8.38
C ASP A 49 -12.23 0.19 9.68
N GLY A 50 -11.65 1.00 10.56
CA GLY A 50 -12.23 1.38 11.86
C GLY A 50 -12.91 2.76 11.89
N CYS A 51 -12.79 3.57 10.84
CA CYS A 51 -13.19 4.98 10.84
C CYS A 51 -14.10 5.32 9.64
N PRO A 52 -15.44 5.30 9.81
CA PRO A 52 -16.39 5.54 8.72
C PRO A 52 -16.25 6.90 8.03
N SER A 53 -15.86 7.96 8.76
CA SER A 53 -15.66 9.28 8.16
C SER A 53 -14.46 9.27 7.21
N CYS A 54 -13.31 8.75 7.64
CA CYS A 54 -12.13 8.61 6.78
C CYS A 54 -12.39 7.69 5.59
N LEU A 55 -13.17 6.61 5.77
CA LEU A 55 -13.58 5.74 4.67
C LEU A 55 -14.44 6.47 3.63
N ALA A 56 -15.36 7.32 4.07
CA ALA A 56 -16.16 8.17 3.18
C ALA A 56 -15.29 9.17 2.40
N HIS A 57 -14.34 9.84 3.08
CA HIS A 57 -13.38 10.73 2.44
C HIS A 57 -12.52 9.99 1.40
N TYR A 58 -11.93 8.85 1.78
CA TYR A 58 -11.19 7.99 0.85
C TYR A 58 -12.02 7.62 -0.39
N GLY A 59 -13.30 7.27 -0.21
CA GLY A 59 -14.20 6.95 -1.30
C GLY A 59 -14.46 8.13 -2.26
N ILE A 60 -14.48 9.37 -1.75
CA ILE A 60 -14.60 10.58 -2.57
C ILE A 60 -13.32 10.80 -3.38
N GLU A 61 -12.15 10.72 -2.74
CA GLU A 61 -10.86 10.91 -3.42
C GLU A 61 -10.62 9.85 -4.50
N GLN A 62 -11.00 8.60 -4.23
CA GLN A 62 -10.96 7.53 -5.23
C GLN A 62 -11.85 7.84 -6.44
N GLN A 63 -13.07 8.33 -6.23
CA GLN A 63 -13.98 8.71 -7.31
C GLN A 63 -13.45 9.90 -8.11
N LEU A 64 -12.87 10.89 -7.43
CA LEU A 64 -12.24 12.05 -8.05
C LEU A 64 -11.07 11.60 -8.94
N LYS A 65 -10.17 10.78 -8.41
CA LYS A 65 -9.05 10.21 -9.17
C LYS A 65 -9.52 9.44 -10.41
N ALA A 66 -10.55 8.61 -10.27
CA ALA A 66 -11.12 7.87 -11.39
C ALA A 66 -11.77 8.79 -12.44
N LEU A 67 -12.40 9.89 -12.02
CA LEU A 67 -12.95 10.90 -12.92
C LEU A 67 -11.83 11.62 -13.69
N VAL A 68 -10.80 12.09 -12.99
CA VAL A 68 -9.65 12.77 -13.60
C VAL A 68 -8.96 11.85 -14.59
N ASN A 69 -8.70 10.59 -14.24
CA ASN A 69 -8.09 9.64 -15.17
C ASN A 69 -8.92 9.44 -16.44
N ARG A 70 -10.26 9.39 -16.34
CA ARG A 70 -11.13 9.24 -17.52
C ARG A 70 -11.22 10.48 -18.40
N LYS A 71 -11.10 11.68 -17.83
CA LYS A 71 -11.26 12.94 -18.56
C LYS A 71 -9.94 13.56 -18.99
N CYS A 72 -8.86 13.24 -18.29
CA CYS A 72 -7.56 13.90 -18.39
C CYS A 72 -6.38 12.91 -18.43
N GLY A 73 -6.61 11.59 -18.48
CA GLY A 73 -5.57 10.54 -18.35
C GLY A 73 -4.59 10.38 -19.52
N GLY A 74 -4.58 11.30 -20.49
CA GLY A 74 -3.61 11.33 -21.58
C GLY A 74 -3.77 10.24 -22.64
N ASP A 75 -2.71 10.03 -23.42
CA ASP A 75 -2.68 9.11 -24.55
C ASP A 75 -2.58 7.65 -24.10
N GLN A 76 -3.31 6.78 -24.80
CA GLN A 76 -3.20 5.34 -24.59
C GLN A 76 -1.83 4.84 -25.04
N ALA A 77 -1.21 3.97 -24.23
CA ALA A 77 0.06 3.35 -24.60
C ALA A 77 -0.06 2.66 -25.97
N PRO A 78 0.91 2.86 -26.90
CA PRO A 78 0.89 2.25 -28.22
C PRO A 78 0.79 0.72 -28.16
N GLU A 79 0.06 0.12 -29.09
CA GLU A 79 -0.22 -1.32 -29.11
C GLU A 79 1.07 -2.16 -29.12
N GLY A 80 2.05 -1.79 -29.96
CA GLY A 80 3.32 -2.50 -30.02
C GLY A 80 4.11 -2.50 -28.70
N LEU A 81 3.98 -1.46 -27.87
CA LEU A 81 4.58 -1.45 -26.52
C LEU A 81 3.85 -2.45 -25.62
N ARG A 82 2.51 -2.48 -25.66
CA ARG A 82 1.70 -3.40 -24.85
C ARG A 82 1.98 -4.86 -25.21
N GLU A 83 2.12 -5.18 -26.50
CA GLU A 83 2.46 -6.53 -26.97
C GLU A 83 3.83 -6.97 -26.49
N ARG A 84 4.84 -6.12 -26.66
CA ARG A 84 6.21 -6.40 -26.18
C ARG A 84 6.23 -6.66 -24.67
N LEU A 85 5.57 -5.81 -23.89
CA LEU A 85 5.48 -5.99 -22.44
C LEU A 85 4.82 -7.31 -22.05
N ARG A 86 3.72 -7.70 -22.72
CA ARG A 86 3.06 -8.99 -22.46
C ARG A 86 3.98 -10.18 -22.71
N VAL A 87 4.77 -10.14 -23.79
CA VAL A 87 5.74 -11.20 -24.11
C VAL A 87 6.82 -11.27 -23.04
N GLU A 88 7.44 -10.14 -22.69
CA GLU A 88 8.53 -10.12 -21.70
C GLU A 88 8.07 -10.56 -20.31
N ILE A 89 6.90 -10.07 -19.84
CA ILE A 89 6.35 -10.49 -18.54
C ILE A 89 6.13 -12.00 -18.49
N ARG A 90 5.57 -12.61 -19.55
CA ARG A 90 5.35 -14.07 -19.60
C ARG A 90 6.67 -14.85 -19.60
N LYS A 91 7.70 -14.37 -20.30
CA LYS A 91 9.03 -14.99 -20.29
C LYS A 91 9.62 -15.02 -18.88
N THR A 92 9.56 -13.90 -18.15
CA THR A 92 10.11 -13.81 -16.79
C THR A 92 9.47 -14.82 -15.83
N VAL A 93 8.15 -15.08 -15.96
CA VAL A 93 7.43 -16.04 -15.11
C VAL A 93 7.89 -17.49 -15.36
N ILE A 94 8.17 -17.87 -16.61
CA ILE A 94 8.64 -19.23 -16.95
C ILE A 94 10.04 -19.47 -16.36
N VAL A 95 10.91 -18.47 -16.43
CA VAL A 95 12.29 -18.59 -15.92
C VAL A 95 12.28 -18.79 -14.41
N SER A 96 11.52 -17.99 -13.65
CA SER A 96 11.48 -18.10 -12.19
C SER A 96 10.86 -19.42 -11.71
N GLU A 97 9.82 -19.93 -12.39
CA GLU A 97 9.23 -21.23 -12.05
C GLU A 97 10.18 -22.40 -12.32
N THR A 98 10.93 -22.36 -13.42
CA THR A 98 11.91 -23.40 -13.77
C THR A 98 13.04 -23.42 -12.74
N THR A 99 13.59 -22.25 -12.40
CA THR A 99 14.64 -22.13 -11.39
C THR A 99 14.19 -22.56 -10.00
N TYR A 100 12.94 -22.26 -9.60
CA TYR A 100 12.39 -22.70 -8.31
C TYR A 100 12.19 -24.23 -8.23
N ARG A 101 11.77 -24.87 -9.34
CA ARG A 101 11.61 -26.33 -9.37
C ARG A 101 12.95 -27.06 -9.40
N GLU A 102 13.96 -26.54 -10.10
CA GLU A 102 15.31 -27.11 -10.12
C GLU A 102 15.98 -27.04 -8.74
N THR A 103 15.86 -25.91 -8.03
CA THR A 103 16.49 -25.77 -6.70
C THR A 103 15.80 -26.60 -5.61
N ARG A 104 14.50 -26.90 -5.74
CA ARG A 104 13.75 -27.73 -4.78
C ARG A 104 13.88 -29.24 -5.02
N GLY A 105 14.42 -29.67 -6.17
CA GLY A 105 14.67 -31.07 -6.49
C GLY A 105 16.04 -31.61 -6.06
N GLN A 106 16.84 -30.80 -5.34
CA GLN A 106 18.19 -31.13 -4.88
C GLN A 106 18.33 -31.28 -3.35
N ASP A 107 17.21 -31.30 -2.63
CA ASP A 107 17.11 -31.71 -1.21
C ASP A 107 16.40 -33.08 -1.09
#